data_AF-A0A380FJJ5-F1
#
_entry.id   AF-A0A380FJJ5-F1
#
_cell.length_a   1.000
_cell.length_b   1.000
_cell.length_c   1.000
_cell.angle_alpha   90.00
_cell.angle_beta   90.00
_cell.angle_gamma   90.00
#
_symmetry.space_group_name_H-M   'P 1'
#
loop_
_entity.id
_entity.type
_entity.pdbx_description
1 polymer ?
#
loop_
_entity_poly.entity_id
_entity_poly.type
_entity_poly.pdbx_seq_one_letter_code
_entity_poly.pdbx_strand_id
1 'polypeptide(L)'
;MNFAECLNTADHTFLCEIFGSIRENSGNLTIQDLIDRIDGAKLIDEESVNALEQYNNAVILFMGAGDIQKIQRALHGKCWCNYLILICLC
;
A
#
# COMPACT_ATOMS: atom_id res chain seq x y z
N MET A 1 10.31 -3.71 -15.98
CA MET A 1 9.82 -2.86 -14.89
C MET A 1 9.68 -3.75 -13.67
N ASN A 2 10.41 -3.43 -12.60
CA ASN A 2 10.33 -4.15 -11.34
C ASN A 2 9.16 -3.61 -10.49
N PHE A 3 8.64 -4.41 -9.56
CA PHE A 3 7.51 -4.05 -8.71
C PHE A 3 7.69 -2.71 -7.99
N ALA A 4 8.87 -2.47 -7.40
CA ALA A 4 9.19 -1.21 -6.71
C ALA A 4 9.21 0.01 -7.66
N GLU A 5 9.61 -0.16 -8.93
CA GLU A 5 9.59 0.94 -9.91
C GLU A 5 8.16 1.36 -10.24
N CYS A 6 7.21 0.41 -10.27
CA CYS A 6 5.79 0.72 -10.43
C CYS A 6 5.24 1.49 -9.25
N LEU A 7 5.70 1.18 -8.02
CA LEU A 7 5.23 1.85 -6.82
C LEU A 7 5.78 3.29 -6.72
N ASN A 8 7.02 3.51 -7.17
CA ASN A 8 7.65 4.84 -7.19
C ASN A 8 7.00 5.85 -8.17
N THR A 9 6.02 5.45 -9.00
CA THR A 9 5.29 6.40 -9.86
C THR A 9 4.11 7.07 -9.15
N ALA A 10 3.70 6.57 -7.99
CA ALA A 10 2.64 7.18 -7.20
C ALA A 10 3.15 8.40 -6.42
N ASP A 11 2.28 9.38 -6.19
CA ASP A 11 2.60 10.56 -5.37
C ASP A 11 2.90 10.15 -3.92
N HIS A 12 2.16 9.15 -3.42
CA HIS A 12 2.34 8.56 -2.11
C HIS A 12 2.17 7.04 -2.17
N THR A 13 3.13 6.32 -1.61
CA THR A 13 3.06 4.86 -1.46
C THR A 13 2.89 4.49 0.01
N PHE A 14 1.88 3.66 0.28
CA PHE A 14 1.66 3.06 1.59
C PHE A 14 1.72 1.55 1.47
N LEU A 15 2.39 0.93 2.43
CA LEU A 15 2.68 -0.49 2.46
C LEU A 15 2.03 -1.09 3.70
N CYS A 16 1.52 -2.30 3.58
CA CYS A 16 1.02 -3.06 4.72
C CYS A 16 1.93 -4.26 5.00
N GLU A 17 1.92 -4.73 6.25
CA GLU A 17 2.63 -5.94 6.65
C GLU A 17 2.27 -7.13 5.75
N ILE A 18 3.28 -7.94 5.43
CA ILE A 18 3.12 -9.13 4.58
C ILE A 18 2.65 -10.28 5.46
N PHE A 19 1.35 -10.57 5.44
CA PHE A 19 0.75 -11.66 6.22
C PHE A 19 0.78 -13.00 5.46
N GLY A 20 1.79 -13.84 5.74
CA GLY A 20 1.68 -15.31 5.65
C GLY A 20 1.85 -16.00 4.28
N SER A 21 2.92 -16.82 4.21
CA SER A 21 2.97 -18.21 3.70
C SER A 21 2.80 -18.60 2.22
N ILE A 22 2.94 -17.70 1.23
CA ILE A 22 3.04 -18.14 -0.20
C ILE A 22 4.40 -17.83 -0.84
N ARG A 23 5.30 -17.09 -0.18
CA ARG A 23 6.64 -16.75 -0.71
C ARG A 23 7.82 -17.29 0.10
N GLU A 24 7.62 -18.30 0.94
CA GLU A 24 8.72 -18.88 1.73
C GLU A 24 9.73 -19.70 0.92
N ASN A 25 9.47 -20.00 -0.36
CA ASN A 25 10.35 -20.92 -1.13
C ASN A 25 11.23 -20.27 -2.22
N SER A 26 11.14 -18.96 -2.47
CA SER A 26 11.87 -18.33 -3.60
C SER A 26 12.48 -16.94 -3.35
N GLY A 27 12.57 -16.48 -2.11
CA GLY A 27 13.31 -15.26 -1.77
C GLY A 27 12.58 -14.41 -0.74
N ASN A 28 13.22 -14.20 0.41
CA ASN A 28 12.76 -13.36 1.53
C ASN A 28 12.75 -11.88 1.13
N LEU A 29 11.85 -11.48 0.24
CA LEU A 29 11.46 -10.08 0.16
C LEU A 29 10.65 -9.78 1.44
N THR A 30 11.12 -8.90 2.28
CA THR A 30 10.40 -8.43 3.47
C THR A 30 9.68 -7.13 3.15
N ILE A 31 8.77 -6.69 4.02
CA ILE A 31 8.16 -5.37 3.86
C ILE A 31 9.22 -4.27 4.01
N GLN A 32 10.24 -4.48 4.84
CA GLN A 32 11.37 -3.57 5.00
C GLN A 32 12.16 -3.42 3.70
N ASP A 33 12.38 -4.52 2.96
CA ASP A 33 13.04 -4.45 1.64
C ASP A 33 12.27 -3.60 0.63
N LEU A 34 10.93 -3.51 0.75
CA LEU A 34 10.11 -2.65 -0.09
C LEU A 34 10.17 -1.20 0.35
N ILE A 35 10.14 -0.94 1.67
CA ILE A 35 10.32 0.41 2.24
C ILE A 35 11.65 1.01 1.78
N ASP A 36 12.73 0.23 1.84
CA ASP A 36 14.07 0.70 1.50
C ASP A 36 14.25 0.95 -0.01
N ARG A 37 13.35 0.44 -0.86
CA ARG A 37 13.39 0.58 -2.33
C ARG A 37 12.44 1.64 -2.88
N ILE A 38 11.52 2.12 -2.07
CA ILE A 38 10.44 3.00 -2.50
C ILE A 38 10.54 4.31 -1.72
N ASP A 39 10.85 5.38 -2.43
CA ASP A 39 11.10 6.67 -1.80
C ASP A 39 9.82 7.21 -1.16
N GLY A 40 9.90 7.50 0.14
CA GLY A 40 8.77 8.03 0.90
C GLY A 40 7.67 7.01 1.22
N ALA A 41 7.93 5.71 1.04
CA ALA A 41 7.02 4.66 1.48
C ALA A 41 6.74 4.73 2.98
N LYS A 42 5.47 4.48 3.35
CA LYS A 42 5.01 4.48 4.74
C LYS A 42 4.28 3.19 5.06
N LEU A 43 4.55 2.62 6.24
CA LEU A 43 3.77 1.49 6.75
C LEU A 43 2.42 1.97 7.28
N ILE A 44 1.36 1.25 6.94
CA ILE A 44 0.02 1.39 7.50
C ILE A 44 -0.60 0.02 7.77
N ASP A 45 -1.58 0.00 8.66
CA ASP A 45 -2.37 -1.15 9.06
C ASP A 45 -3.85 -0.76 9.18
N GLU A 46 -4.69 -1.67 9.67
CA GLU A 46 -6.13 -1.43 9.85
C GLU A 46 -6.44 -0.27 10.81
N GLU A 47 -5.54 0.05 11.75
CA GLU A 47 -5.74 1.11 12.73
C GLU A 47 -5.25 2.48 12.22
N SER A 48 -4.18 2.48 11.43
CA SER A 48 -3.51 3.69 10.92
C SER A 48 -3.92 4.09 9.51
N VAL A 49 -4.64 3.24 8.77
CA VAL A 49 -5.17 3.57 7.43
C VAL A 49 -6.03 4.85 7.41
N ASN A 50 -6.66 5.20 8.53
CA ASN A 50 -7.42 6.45 8.67
C ASN A 50 -6.56 7.71 8.46
N ALA A 51 -5.23 7.61 8.59
CA ALA A 51 -4.32 8.70 8.23
C ALA A 51 -4.48 9.13 6.75
N LEU A 52 -5.01 8.27 5.88
CA LEU A 52 -5.28 8.61 4.49
C LEU A 52 -6.43 9.60 4.30
N GLU A 53 -7.28 9.79 5.32
CA GLU A 53 -8.37 10.79 5.28
C GLU A 53 -7.86 12.22 5.16
N GLN A 54 -6.58 12.48 5.48
CA GLN A 54 -5.96 13.79 5.28
C GLN A 54 -5.92 14.20 3.79
N TYR A 55 -5.98 13.23 2.87
CA TYR A 55 -5.94 13.47 1.43
C TYR A 55 -7.37 13.63 0.88
N ASN A 56 -7.88 14.86 0.96
CA ASN A 56 -9.26 15.20 0.57
C ASN A 56 -9.59 15.00 -0.93
N ASN A 57 -8.57 14.80 -1.78
CA ASN A 57 -8.65 14.87 -3.24
C ASN A 57 -7.77 13.79 -3.89
N ALA A 58 -7.92 12.53 -3.46
CA ALA A 58 -7.10 11.41 -3.92
C ALA A 58 -7.92 10.32 -4.62
N VAL A 59 -7.25 9.62 -5.52
CA VAL A 59 -7.57 8.32 -6.06
C VAL A 59 -6.71 7.33 -5.28
N ILE A 60 -7.37 6.39 -4.61
CA ILE A 60 -6.68 5.36 -3.83
C ILE A 60 -6.75 4.06 -4.62
N LEU A 61 -5.60 3.59 -5.07
CA LEU A 61 -5.45 2.33 -5.77
C LEU A 61 -4.93 1.30 -4.77
N PHE A 62 -5.77 0.31 -4.47
CA PHE A 62 -5.38 -0.83 -3.67
C PHE A 62 -4.85 -1.93 -4.60
N MET A 63 -3.63 -2.41 -4.37
CA MET A 63 -3.00 -3.50 -5.12
C MET A 63 -2.53 -4.59 -4.15
N GLY A 64 -2.87 -5.84 -4.43
CA GLY A 64 -2.49 -6.92 -3.54
C GLY A 64 -3.33 -8.18 -3.67
N ALA A 65 -2.92 -9.22 -2.94
CA ALA A 65 -3.69 -10.45 -2.74
C ALA A 65 -4.10 -10.56 -1.25
N GLY A 66 -5.22 -11.21 -0.95
CA GLY A 66 -5.65 -11.45 0.44
C GLY A 66 -6.49 -10.32 1.06
N ASP A 67 -6.06 -9.81 2.21
CA ASP A 67 -6.83 -8.95 3.14
C ASP A 67 -7.07 -7.50 2.68
N ILE A 68 -6.91 -7.22 1.39
CA ILE A 68 -7.19 -5.92 0.75
C ILE A 68 -8.56 -5.33 1.12
N GLN A 69 -9.56 -6.21 1.30
CA GLN A 69 -10.91 -5.81 1.65
C GLN A 69 -11.03 -5.26 3.08
N LYS A 70 -10.16 -5.66 4.02
CA LYS A 70 -10.19 -5.13 5.39
C LYS A 70 -9.79 -3.67 5.42
N ILE A 71 -8.66 -3.35 4.76
CA ILE A 71 -8.17 -1.97 4.62
C ILE A 71 -9.17 -1.11 3.84
N GLN A 72 -9.75 -1.63 2.76
CA GLN A 72 -10.78 -0.91 2.00
C GLN A 72 -12.01 -0.60 2.87
N ARG A 73 -12.46 -1.55 3.72
CA ARG A 73 -13.60 -1.34 4.62
C ARG A 73 -13.30 -0.34 5.72
N ALA A 74 -12.09 -0.37 6.28
CA ALA A 74 -11.65 0.60 7.27
C ALA A 74 -11.62 2.02 6.70
N LEU A 75 -11.26 2.18 5.41
CA LEU A 75 -11.14 3.48 4.75
C LEU A 75 -12.43 4.00 4.10
N HIS A 76 -13.48 3.19 3.99
CA HIS A 76 -14.65 3.49 3.14
C HIS A 76 -15.37 4.79 3.56
N GLY A 77 -15.07 5.89 2.85
CA GLY A 77 -15.57 7.22 3.20
C GLY A 77 -15.72 8.25 2.08
N LYS A 78 -14.84 8.35 1.05
CA LYS A 78 -14.93 9.42 0.01
C LYS A 78 -14.28 9.08 -1.34
N CYS A 79 -14.70 9.82 -2.39
CA CYS A 79 -14.26 9.72 -3.78
C CYS A 79 -13.67 11.04 -4.35
N TRP A 80 -12.51 10.91 -5.04
CA TRP A 80 -12.01 11.53 -6.29
C TRP A 80 -11.75 13.06 -6.37
N CYS A 81 -10.46 13.42 -6.42
CA CYS A 81 -9.72 13.79 -7.67
C CYS A 81 -8.44 14.60 -7.34
N ASN A 82 -7.28 14.24 -7.94
CA ASN A 82 -5.98 14.94 -8.09
C ASN A 82 -4.69 14.28 -7.55
N TYR A 83 -4.75 13.24 -6.70
CA TYR A 83 -3.55 12.49 -6.22
C TYR A 83 -3.71 10.99 -6.40
N LEU A 84 -2.66 10.24 -6.76
CA LEU A 84 -2.68 8.77 -6.76
C LEU A 84 -1.98 8.22 -5.51
N ILE A 85 -2.75 7.62 -4.61
CA ILE A 85 -2.24 6.91 -3.43
C ILE A 85 -2.27 5.43 -3.71
N LEU A 86 -1.13 4.77 -3.59
CA LEU A 86 -0.99 3.35 -3.88
C LEU A 86 -0.81 2.56 -2.59
N ILE A 87 -1.71 1.63 -2.33
CA ILE A 87 -1.66 0.76 -1.15
C ILE A 87 -1.31 -0.65 -1.61
N CYS A 88 -0.13 -1.14 -1.19
CA CYS A 88 0.35 -2.47 -1.52
C CYS A 88 0.18 -3.43 -0.34
N LEU A 89 -0.62 -4.48 -0.55
CA LEU A 89 -0.82 -5.60 0.38
C LEU A 89 -0.28 -6.88 -0.28
N CYS A 90 0.97 -7.22 -0.02
CA CYS A 90 1.60 -8.44 -0.55
C CYS A 90 1.37 -9.65 0.34
#